data_AF-A0A6L8LU74-F1
#
_entry.id   AF-A0A6L8LU74-F1
#
_cell.length_a   1.000
_cell.length_b   1.000
_cell.length_c   1.000
_cell.angle_alpha   90.00
_cell.angle_beta   90.00
_cell.angle_gamma   90.00
#
_symmetry.space_group_name_H-M   'P 1'
#
loop_
_entity.id
_entity.type
_entity.pdbx_description
1 polymer ?
#
loop_
_entity_poly.entity_id
_entity_poly.type
_entity_poly.pdbx_seq_one_letter_code
_entity_poly.pdbx_strand_id
1 'polypeptide(L)'
;MRKSFLAVFLIIAGPVSANIITTPGKAVIAIDSGNAGKRVCYYQDQAYSLGAILQVGEHYMTCDRANDFETNGALKWIPLEQANQAKPSAQAPDPSVKTYSIK
;
A
#
# COMPACT_ATOMS: atom_id res chain seq x y z
N MET A 1 -80.71 -16.65 3.57
CA MET A 1 -80.22 -15.33 3.98
C MET A 1 -78.70 -15.36 3.91
N ARG A 2 -78.09 -14.78 2.87
CA ARG A 2 -76.67 -15.01 2.57
C ARG A 2 -76.07 -13.82 1.82
N LYS A 3 -76.12 -12.63 2.41
CA LYS A 3 -75.42 -11.44 1.91
C LYS A 3 -75.03 -10.56 3.09
N SER A 4 -73.84 -9.97 2.99
CA SER A 4 -73.29 -8.96 3.90
C SER A 4 -72.49 -9.43 5.12
N PHE A 5 -71.42 -10.20 4.88
CA PHE A 5 -70.25 -10.18 5.78
C PHE A 5 -68.93 -9.85 5.05
N LEU A 6 -68.96 -9.55 3.74
CA LEU A 6 -67.75 -9.25 2.97
C LEU A 6 -67.33 -7.76 3.02
N ALA A 7 -68.16 -6.88 3.55
CA ALA A 7 -67.92 -5.43 3.52
C ALA A 7 -67.07 -4.88 4.68
N VAL A 8 -66.79 -5.69 5.72
CA VAL A 8 -66.09 -5.21 6.93
C VAL A 8 -64.56 -5.30 6.83
N PHE A 9 -64.03 -6.08 5.88
CA PHE A 9 -62.58 -6.31 5.76
C PHE A 9 -61.81 -5.23 4.98
N LEU A 10 -62.47 -4.20 4.45
CA LEU A 10 -61.84 -3.24 3.53
C LEU A 10 -61.20 -1.99 4.19
N ILE A 11 -61.26 -1.84 5.53
CA ILE A 11 -60.93 -0.55 6.19
C ILE A 11 -59.57 -0.55 6.92
N ILE A 12 -58.82 -1.65 6.95
CA ILE A 12 -57.59 -1.75 7.79
C ILE A 12 -56.28 -1.47 7.01
N ALA A 13 -56.27 -0.51 6.09
CA ALA A 13 -55.03 -0.08 5.42
C ALA A 13 -54.45 1.18 6.12
N GLY A 14 -53.51 0.96 7.05
CA GLY A 14 -52.74 2.03 7.68
C GLY A 14 -51.51 2.44 6.84
N PRO A 15 -50.98 3.67 7.00
CA PRO A 15 -49.82 4.12 6.25
C PRO A 15 -48.53 3.41 6.72
N VAL A 16 -47.82 2.78 5.79
CA VAL A 16 -46.46 2.28 6.01
C VAL A 16 -45.49 3.46 5.88
N SER A 17 -44.83 3.82 6.98
CA SER A 17 -43.73 4.78 6.97
C SER A 17 -42.42 4.05 6.69
N ALA A 18 -41.79 4.34 5.54
CA ALA A 18 -40.50 3.79 5.18
C ALA A 18 -39.38 4.70 5.71
N ASN A 19 -38.40 4.12 6.41
CA ASN A 19 -37.25 4.84 6.91
C ASN A 19 -36.23 4.97 5.77
N ILE A 20 -35.96 6.20 5.30
CA ILE A 20 -35.02 6.47 4.21
C ILE A 20 -33.66 6.76 4.81
N ILE A 21 -32.72 5.83 4.67
CA ILE A 21 -31.31 6.05 5.01
C ILE A 21 -30.66 6.73 3.81
N THR A 22 -30.46 8.04 3.91
CA THR A 22 -29.69 8.79 2.91
C THR A 22 -28.20 8.53 3.17
N THR A 23 -27.54 7.77 2.29
CA THR A 23 -26.08 7.67 2.31
C THR A 23 -25.51 8.97 1.73
N PRO A 24 -24.49 9.59 2.35
CA PRO A 24 -23.87 10.80 1.83
C PRO A 24 -23.41 10.60 0.39
N GLY A 25 -23.85 11.47 -0.53
CA GLY A 25 -23.59 11.35 -1.97
C GLY A 25 -22.14 11.61 -2.40
N LYS A 26 -21.21 11.80 -1.47
CA LYS A 26 -19.78 11.96 -1.75
C LYS A 26 -18.96 10.95 -0.98
N ALA A 27 -18.32 10.04 -1.72
CA ALA A 27 -17.23 9.25 -1.20
C ALA A 27 -16.12 10.19 -0.72
N VAL A 28 -15.75 10.10 0.56
CA VAL A 28 -14.57 10.77 1.10
C VAL A 28 -13.37 9.92 0.71
N ILE A 29 -12.62 10.36 -0.31
CA ILE A 29 -11.31 9.77 -0.61
C ILE A 29 -10.30 10.44 0.31
N ALA A 30 -10.06 9.81 1.46
CA ALA A 30 -8.98 10.20 2.36
C ALA A 30 -7.70 9.50 1.92
N ILE A 31 -6.68 10.27 1.56
CA ILE A 31 -5.32 9.76 1.37
C ILE A 31 -4.69 9.70 2.77
N ASP A 32 -4.29 8.51 3.21
CA ASP A 32 -3.53 8.35 4.46
C ASP A 32 -2.15 9.00 4.29
N SER A 33 -2.06 10.27 4.71
CA SER A 33 -0.82 11.05 4.72
C SER A 33 0.30 10.41 5.54
N GLY A 34 -0.02 9.51 6.48
CA GLY A 34 0.97 8.76 7.25
C GLY A 34 1.73 7.76 6.39
N ASN A 35 1.08 7.15 5.40
CA ASN A 35 1.68 6.20 4.46
C ASN A 35 2.14 6.86 3.14
N ALA A 36 1.52 7.98 2.75
CA ALA A 36 1.91 8.75 1.58
C ALA A 36 3.26 9.47 1.83
N GLY A 37 4.36 8.81 1.47
CA GLY A 37 5.72 9.37 1.57
C GLY A 37 6.72 8.48 2.32
N LYS A 38 6.29 7.34 2.89
CA LYS A 38 7.23 6.38 3.47
C LYS A 38 8.03 5.70 2.37
N ARG A 39 9.36 5.70 2.51
CA ARG A 39 10.28 4.96 1.63
C ARG A 39 10.35 3.50 2.10
N VAL A 40 9.41 2.69 1.62
CA VAL A 40 9.27 1.28 1.98
C VAL A 40 8.92 0.44 0.77
N CYS A 41 9.25 -0.84 0.79
CA CYS A 41 8.72 -1.82 -0.13
C CYS A 41 7.52 -2.52 0.52
N TYR A 42 6.43 -2.71 -0.21
CA TYR A 42 5.25 -3.39 0.28
C TYR A 42 5.21 -4.85 -0.17
N TYR A 43 4.81 -5.75 0.73
CA TYR A 43 4.49 -7.14 0.42
C TYR A 43 3.49 -7.68 1.45
N GLN A 44 2.38 -8.29 1.01
CA GLN A 44 1.31 -8.82 1.86
C GLN A 44 0.86 -7.82 2.95
N ASP A 45 0.53 -6.60 2.53
CA ASP A 45 0.08 -5.50 3.41
C ASP A 45 1.06 -5.08 4.51
N GLN A 46 2.32 -5.53 4.41
CA GLN A 46 3.41 -5.15 5.31
C GLN A 46 4.43 -4.26 4.60
N ALA A 47 4.97 -3.30 5.34
CA ALA A 47 5.98 -2.37 4.88
C ALA A 47 7.37 -2.79 5.37
N TYR A 48 8.32 -2.84 4.44
CA TYR A 48 9.70 -3.23 4.68
C TYR A 48 10.64 -2.07 4.39
N SER A 49 11.61 -1.84 5.27
CA SER A 49 12.60 -0.77 5.12
C SER A 49 13.72 -1.15 4.15
N LEU A 50 14.52 -0.16 3.73
CA LEU A 50 15.73 -0.36 2.96
C LEU A 50 16.65 -1.42 3.60
N GLY A 51 17.15 -2.36 2.80
CA GLY A 51 17.99 -3.48 3.21
C GLY A 51 17.24 -4.71 3.72
N ALA A 52 15.91 -4.66 3.84
CA ALA A 52 15.13 -5.84 4.20
C ALA A 52 15.30 -6.94 3.15
N ILE A 53 15.32 -8.20 3.60
CA ILE A 53 15.36 -9.38 2.73
C ILE A 53 14.03 -10.13 2.86
N LEU A 54 13.43 -10.45 1.73
CA LEU A 54 12.17 -11.16 1.62
C LEU A 54 12.37 -12.42 0.78
N GLN A 55 11.81 -13.54 1.24
CA GLN A 55 11.73 -14.77 0.47
C GLN A 55 10.30 -14.96 -0.05
N VAL A 56 10.16 -15.15 -1.36
CA VAL A 56 8.89 -15.45 -2.03
C VAL A 56 9.05 -16.75 -2.81
N GLY A 57 8.57 -17.86 -2.21
CA GLY A 57 8.84 -19.20 -2.72
C GLY A 57 10.34 -19.52 -2.68
N GLU A 58 10.93 -19.79 -3.85
CA GLU A 58 12.36 -20.07 -4.02
C GLU A 58 13.20 -18.84 -4.35
N HIS A 59 12.60 -17.65 -4.40
CA HIS A 59 13.30 -16.41 -4.77
C HIS A 59 13.56 -15.52 -3.56
N TYR A 60 14.78 -15.00 -3.46
CA TYR A 60 15.16 -13.99 -2.48
C TYR A 60 15.22 -12.61 -3.14
N MET A 61 14.69 -11.62 -2.44
CA MET A 61 14.66 -10.23 -2.87
C MET A 61 15.09 -9.32 -1.73
N THR A 62 15.71 -8.19 -2.08
CA THR A 62 16.02 -7.12 -1.13
C THR A 62 15.27 -5.85 -1.48
N CYS A 63 14.82 -5.13 -0.46
CA CYS A 63 14.23 -3.81 -0.64
C CYS A 63 15.37 -2.79 -0.75
N ASP A 64 15.61 -2.26 -1.94
CA ASP A 64 16.68 -1.29 -2.17
C ASP A 64 16.20 -0.13 -3.06
N ARG A 65 17.07 0.85 -3.30
CA ARG A 65 16.77 2.03 -4.12
C ARG A 65 16.35 1.62 -5.52
N ALA A 66 15.32 2.30 -6.03
CA ALA A 66 14.89 2.08 -7.41
C ALA A 66 15.94 2.57 -8.43
N ASN A 67 16.67 3.63 -8.07
CA ASN A 67 17.65 4.34 -8.87
C ASN A 67 18.91 4.61 -8.03
N ASP A 68 20.09 4.54 -8.65
CA ASP A 68 21.38 4.75 -7.95
C ASP A 68 21.74 6.23 -7.78
N PHE A 69 21.14 7.11 -8.58
CA PHE A 69 21.38 8.55 -8.56
C PHE A 69 20.46 9.30 -7.58
N GLU A 70 19.42 8.66 -7.06
CA GLU A 70 18.45 9.26 -6.13
C GLU A 70 18.64 8.70 -4.71
N THR A 71 19.31 9.44 -3.85
CA THR A 71 19.51 9.04 -2.44
C THR A 71 18.19 9.00 -1.66
N ASN A 72 17.22 9.83 -2.03
CA ASN A 72 15.90 9.93 -1.42
C ASN A 72 14.75 9.38 -2.29
N GLY A 73 15.07 8.66 -3.36
CA GLY A 73 14.09 8.09 -4.28
C GLY A 73 13.29 6.92 -3.69
N ALA A 74 12.33 6.44 -4.47
CA ALA A 74 11.50 5.27 -4.11
C ALA A 74 12.35 4.01 -3.90
N LEU A 75 11.81 3.06 -3.11
CA LEU A 75 12.40 1.73 -2.95
C LEU A 75 11.65 0.72 -3.81
N LYS A 76 12.32 -0.35 -4.22
CA LYS A 76 11.74 -1.47 -4.96
C LYS A 76 12.35 -2.80 -4.49
N TRP A 77 11.63 -3.88 -4.74
CA TRP A 77 12.18 -5.23 -4.61
C TRP A 77 13.14 -5.52 -5.76
N ILE A 78 14.35 -5.94 -5.42
CA ILE A 78 15.39 -6.37 -6.37
C ILE A 78 15.79 -7.81 -6.03
N PRO A 79 15.89 -8.73 -7.01
CA PRO A 79 16.43 -10.06 -6.76
C PRO A 79 17.81 -10.00 -6.10
N LEU A 80 18.05 -10.88 -5.12
CA LEU A 80 19.30 -10.85 -4.34
C LEU A 80 20.54 -11.06 -5.23
N GLU A 81 20.42 -11.86 -6.29
CA GLU A 81 21.49 -12.09 -7.25
C GLU A 81 21.90 -10.81 -7.99
N GLN A 82 20.92 -9.95 -8.31
CA GLN A 82 21.16 -8.66 -8.97
C GLN A 82 21.71 -7.62 -7.99
N ALA A 83 21.21 -7.61 -6.74
CA ALA A 83 21.72 -6.70 -5.71
C ALA A 83 23.22 -6.94 -5.41
N ASN A 84 23.67 -8.19 -5.46
CA ASN A 84 25.08 -8.52 -5.27
C ASN A 84 25.97 -8.08 -6.46
N GLN A 85 25.41 -7.95 -7.66
CA GLN A 85 26.14 -7.50 -8.85
C GLN A 85 26.12 -5.97 -9.05
N ALA A 86 25.07 -5.30 -8.54
CA ALA A 86 24.91 -3.85 -8.65
C ALA A 86 25.75 -3.07 -7.62
N LYS A 87 26.31 -3.73 -6.61
CA LYS A 87 27.31 -3.11 -5.75
C LYS A 87 28.51 -2.76 -6.63
N PRO A 88 28.91 -1.47 -6.75
CA PRO A 88 30.17 -1.15 -7.39
C PRO A 88 31.22 -2.00 -6.69
N SER A 89 31.88 -2.88 -7.46
CA SER A 89 33.14 -3.48 -7.06
C SER A 89 33.92 -2.36 -6.38
N ALA A 90 34.32 -2.54 -5.12
CA ALA A 90 35.08 -1.53 -4.38
C ALA A 90 36.03 -0.85 -5.37
N GLN A 91 35.74 0.40 -5.75
CA GLN A 91 36.52 1.08 -6.76
C GLN A 91 37.96 0.95 -6.29
N ALA A 92 38.81 0.37 -7.14
CA ALA A 92 40.24 0.36 -6.90
C ALA A 92 40.61 1.80 -6.50
N PRO A 93 41.36 1.99 -5.40
CA PRO A 93 41.60 3.31 -4.85
C PRO A 93 42.05 4.23 -5.98
N ASP A 94 41.30 5.31 -6.20
CA ASP A 94 41.60 6.28 -7.24
C ASP A 94 43.03 6.79 -6.99
N PRO A 95 43.97 6.57 -7.93
CA PRO A 95 45.38 6.94 -7.73
C PRO A 95 45.59 8.45 -7.57
N SER A 96 44.56 9.29 -7.82
CA SER A 96 44.59 10.73 -7.63
C SER A 96 44.21 11.20 -6.22
N VAL A 97 43.65 10.34 -5.37
CA VAL A 97 43.23 10.70 -4.01
C VAL A 97 44.41 10.58 -3.04
N LYS A 98 45.05 11.72 -2.75
CA LYS A 98 46.09 11.81 -1.71
C LYS A 98 45.46 11.56 -0.34
N THR A 99 45.72 10.39 0.24
CA THR A 99 45.34 10.08 1.62
C THR A 99 46.34 10.73 2.56
N TYR A 100 45.92 11.76 3.29
CA TYR A 100 46.75 12.37 4.32
C TYR A 100 46.49 11.67 5.67
N SER A 101 47.54 11.10 6.25
CA SER A 101 47.50 10.53 7.59
C SER A 101 47.72 11.65 8.60
N ILE A 102 46.70 11.94 9.41
CA ILE A 102 46.82 12.87 10.53
C ILE A 102 47.54 12.11 11.66
N LYS A 103 48.72 12.58 12.04
CA LYS A 103 49.47 12.10 13.20
C LYS A 103 48.99 12.76 14.48
#